data_AF-F3AJP7-F1
#
_entry.id   AF-F3AJP7-F1
#
_cell.length_a   1.000
_cell.length_b   1.000
_cell.length_c   1.000
_cell.angle_alpha   90.00
_cell.angle_beta   90.00
_cell.angle_gamma   90.00
#
_symmetry.space_group_name_H-M   'P 1'
#
loop_
_entity.id
_entity.type
_entity.pdbx_description
1 polymer ?
#
loop_
_entity_poly.entity_id
_entity_poly.type
_entity_poly.pdbx_seq_one_letter_code
_entity_poly.pdbx_strand_id
1 'polypeptide(L)'
;MSMVESWVVELKRCRQMEAVMWILIRQYQDTDALLKAVRRISLLRDKNEDEQVKPIEIIKCFLAVMEKDVKEYPSLQDALDAFCNEGAYACLAEIDSLRKRIGHKEYW
;
A
#
# COMPACT_ATOMS: atom_id res chain seq x y z
N MET A 1 -9.76 21.21 -11.58
CA MET A 1 -10.15 20.66 -10.27
C MET A 1 -10.04 21.76 -9.25
N SER A 2 -11.10 22.04 -8.51
CA SER A 2 -11.01 22.96 -7.38
C SER A 2 -10.12 22.34 -6.29
N MET A 3 -9.52 23.18 -5.43
CA MET A 3 -8.72 22.71 -4.30
C MET A 3 -9.52 21.69 -3.45
N VAL A 4 -10.84 21.88 -3.36
CA VAL A 4 -11.79 21.01 -2.66
C VAL A 4 -11.91 19.61 -3.25
N GLU A 5 -11.84 19.49 -4.58
CA GLU A 5 -11.89 18.20 -5.25
C GLU A 5 -10.58 17.42 -5.07
N SER A 6 -9.46 18.13 -4.88
CA SER A 6 -8.14 17.52 -4.74
C SER A 6 -8.03 16.71 -3.45
N TRP A 7 -8.25 17.32 -2.27
CA TRP A 7 -8.03 16.62 -0.99
C TRP A 7 -9.02 15.48 -0.73
N VAL A 8 -10.26 15.57 -1.26
CA VAL A 8 -11.23 14.48 -1.21
C VAL A 8 -10.73 13.24 -1.96
N VAL A 9 -10.10 13.44 -3.13
CA VAL A 9 -9.48 12.35 -3.90
C VAL A 9 -8.27 11.78 -3.15
N GLU A 10 -7.43 12.64 -2.56
CA GLU A 10 -6.27 12.22 -1.76
C GLU A 10 -6.69 11.34 -0.57
N LEU A 11 -7.70 11.76 0.20
CA LEU A 11 -8.24 10.99 1.32
C LEU A 11 -8.85 9.66 0.86
N LYS A 12 -9.53 9.65 -0.28
CA LYS A 12 -10.11 8.41 -0.84
C LYS A 12 -9.01 7.40 -1.18
N ARG A 13 -7.90 7.85 -1.75
CA ARG A 13 -6.74 6.99 -2.07
C ARG A 13 -6.07 6.44 -0.81
N CYS A 14 -5.89 7.28 0.21
CA CYS A 14 -5.40 6.82 1.52
C CYS A 14 -6.27 5.70 2.11
N ARG A 15 -7.61 5.87 2.08
CA ARG A 15 -8.55 4.85 2.57
C ARG A 15 -8.52 3.55 1.78
N GLN A 16 -8.30 3.62 0.47
CA GLN A 16 -8.17 2.43 -0.37
C GLN A 16 -6.94 1.61 0.01
N MET A 17 -5.79 2.26 0.15
CA MET A 17 -4.55 1.61 0.56
C MET A 17 -4.65 1.03 1.98
N GLU A 18 -5.27 1.77 2.91
CA GLU A 18 -5.56 1.32 4.28
C GLU A 18 -6.44 0.06 4.28
N ALA A 19 -7.50 0.02 3.48
CA ALA A 19 -8.38 -1.14 3.37
C ALA A 19 -7.64 -2.37 2.83
N VAL A 20 -6.78 -2.19 1.82
CA VAL A 20 -5.93 -3.27 1.28
C VAL A 20 -5.01 -3.83 2.36
N MET A 21 -4.37 -2.97 3.16
CA MET A 21 -3.51 -3.42 4.27
C MET A 21 -4.28 -4.25 5.29
N TRP A 22 -5.46 -3.79 5.71
CA TRP A 22 -6.27 -4.54 6.68
C TRP A 22 -6.75 -5.90 6.15
N ILE A 23 -7.07 -5.99 4.85
CA ILE A 23 -7.40 -7.27 4.22
C ILE A 23 -6.19 -8.21 4.28
N LEU A 24 -5.00 -7.72 3.93
CA LEU A 24 -3.77 -8.52 3.97
C LEU A 24 -3.43 -8.98 5.38
N ILE A 25 -3.48 -8.10 6.39
CA ILE A 25 -3.23 -8.47 7.79
C ILE A 25 -4.23 -9.53 8.26
N ARG A 26 -5.50 -9.41 7.87
CA ARG A 26 -6.53 -10.39 8.26
C ARG A 26 -6.34 -11.76 7.59
N GLN A 27 -5.91 -11.77 6.33
CA GLN A 27 -5.63 -13.00 5.59
C GLN A 27 -4.34 -13.67 6.07
N TYR A 28 -3.33 -12.87 6.41
CA TYR A 28 -2.02 -13.31 6.87
C TYR A 28 -1.87 -12.92 8.34
N GLN A 29 -2.39 -13.78 9.22
CA GLN A 29 -2.32 -13.60 10.68
C GLN A 29 -0.89 -13.40 11.19
N ASP A 30 0.09 -13.95 10.48
CA ASP A 30 1.52 -13.71 10.70
C ASP A 30 2.01 -12.63 9.71
N THR A 31 2.18 -11.41 10.22
CA THR A 31 2.64 -10.26 9.43
C THR A 31 4.11 -10.36 9.02
N ASP A 32 4.92 -11.13 9.73
CA ASP A 32 6.32 -11.37 9.35
C ASP A 32 6.40 -12.32 8.16
N ALA A 33 5.54 -13.35 8.13
CA ALA A 33 5.37 -14.21 6.98
C ALA A 33 4.87 -13.43 5.75
N LEU A 34 3.95 -12.49 5.94
CA LEU A 34 3.50 -11.57 4.89
C LEU A 34 4.67 -10.73 4.35
N LEU A 35 5.46 -10.10 5.22
CA LEU A 35 6.62 -9.29 4.80
C LEU A 35 7.63 -10.12 4.00
N LYS A 36 7.94 -11.34 4.45
CA LYS A 36 8.82 -12.26 3.71
C LYS A 36 8.26 -12.61 2.34
N ALA A 37 6.96 -12.87 2.24
CA ALA A 37 6.31 -13.16 0.97
C ALA A 37 6.34 -11.96 0.01
N VAL A 38 6.08 -10.75 0.51
CA VAL A 38 6.16 -9.50 -0.27
C VAL A 38 7.58 -9.30 -0.80
N ARG A 39 8.60 -9.39 0.05
CA ARG A 39 10.01 -9.25 -0.37
C ARG A 39 10.40 -10.30 -1.40
N ARG A 40 9.96 -11.55 -1.23
CA ARG A 40 10.17 -12.61 -2.23
C ARG A 40 9.52 -12.25 -3.57
N ILE A 41 8.30 -11.73 -3.56
CA ILE A 41 7.61 -11.29 -4.79
C ILE A 41 8.34 -10.15 -5.47
N SER A 42 8.78 -9.14 -4.71
CA SER A 42 9.53 -8.02 -5.26
C SER A 42 10.83 -8.48 -5.93
N LEU A 43 11.53 -9.46 -5.33
CA LEU A 43 12.74 -10.08 -5.90
C LEU A 43 12.47 -10.96 -7.13
N LEU A 44 11.36 -11.71 -7.12
CA LEU A 44 10.94 -12.56 -8.24
C LEU A 44 10.27 -11.78 -9.36
N ARG A 45 9.89 -10.51 -9.17
CA ARG A 45 9.37 -9.69 -10.27
C ARG A 45 10.41 -9.48 -11.37
N ASP A 46 11.70 -9.54 -11.03
CA ASP A 46 12.82 -9.39 -11.96
C ASP A 46 13.29 -10.71 -12.58
N LYS A 47 12.89 -11.85 -12.01
CA LYS A 47 13.27 -13.18 -12.48
C LYS A 47 11.99 -13.92 -12.79
N ASN A 48 11.75 -14.18 -14.07
CA ASN A 48 10.53 -14.80 -14.62
C ASN A 48 10.34 -16.28 -14.20
N GLU A 49 10.61 -16.59 -12.94
CA GLU A 49 10.55 -17.88 -12.29
C GLU A 49 9.63 -17.73 -11.08
N ASP A 50 8.41 -18.25 -11.14
CA ASP A 50 8.01 -19.21 -10.11
C ASP A 50 6.67 -19.88 -10.42
N GLU A 51 6.69 -21.19 -10.24
CA GLU A 51 5.63 -22.15 -10.56
C GLU A 51 4.85 -22.62 -9.31
N GLN A 52 4.97 -21.94 -8.15
CA GLN A 52 4.21 -22.34 -6.95
C GLN A 52 3.66 -21.18 -6.11
N VAL A 53 2.49 -21.46 -5.51
CA VAL A 53 1.93 -20.88 -4.26
C VAL A 53 0.86 -19.77 -4.45
N LYS A 54 -0.42 -20.17 -4.41
CA LYS A 54 -1.64 -19.32 -4.41
C LYS A 54 -1.61 -18.06 -3.50
N PRO A 55 -1.00 -18.08 -2.29
CA PRO A 55 -0.74 -16.87 -1.48
C PRO A 55 -0.05 -15.72 -2.24
N ILE A 56 0.85 -16.04 -3.16
CA ILE A 56 1.65 -15.07 -3.91
C ILE A 56 0.78 -14.26 -4.89
N GLU A 57 -0.24 -14.87 -5.49
CA GLU A 57 -1.12 -14.19 -6.46
C GLU A 57 -1.95 -13.08 -5.81
N ILE A 58 -2.46 -13.32 -4.60
CA ILE A 58 -3.24 -12.31 -3.85
C ILE A 58 -2.36 -11.09 -3.55
N ILE A 59 -1.14 -11.33 -3.07
CA ILE A 59 -0.19 -10.24 -2.75
C ILE A 59 0.21 -9.50 -4.02
N LYS A 60 0.47 -10.21 -5.14
CA LYS A 60 0.75 -9.59 -6.45
C LYS A 60 -0.39 -8.69 -6.92
N CYS A 61 -1.64 -9.16 -6.82
CA CYS A 61 -2.82 -8.36 -7.16
C CYS A 61 -2.92 -7.08 -6.33
N PHE A 62 -2.71 -7.17 -5.01
CA PHE A 62 -2.75 -6.00 -4.14
C PHE A 62 -1.59 -5.04 -4.38
N LEU A 63 -0.37 -5.55 -4.63
CA LEU A 63 0.77 -4.74 -5.04
C LEU A 63 0.46 -3.95 -6.31
N ALA A 64 -0.13 -4.58 -7.33
CA ALA A 64 -0.51 -3.90 -8.56
C ALA A 64 -1.54 -2.77 -8.33
N VAL A 65 -2.50 -2.98 -7.42
CA VAL A 65 -3.47 -1.94 -7.04
C VAL A 65 -2.76 -0.77 -6.35
N MET A 66 -1.85 -1.05 -5.41
CA MET A 66 -1.10 -0.02 -4.69
C MET A 66 -0.17 0.75 -5.64
N GLU A 67 0.54 0.08 -6.54
CA GLU A 67 1.39 0.72 -7.55
C GLU A 67 0.57 1.63 -8.47
N LYS A 68 -0.65 1.24 -8.83
CA LYS A 68 -1.55 2.10 -9.59
C LYS A 68 -1.96 3.33 -8.79
N ASP A 69 -2.34 3.15 -7.52
CA ASP A 69 -2.70 4.27 -6.65
C ASP A 69 -1.52 5.23 -6.44
N VAL A 70 -0.27 4.73 -6.36
CA VAL A 70 0.95 5.55 -6.30
C VAL A 70 1.22 6.29 -7.61
N LYS A 71 1.01 5.66 -8.78
CA LYS A 71 1.14 6.35 -10.07
C LYS A 71 0.16 7.51 -10.20
N GLU A 72 -1.06 7.35 -9.70
CA GLU A 72 -2.09 8.38 -9.71
C GLU A 72 -1.90 9.40 -8.58
N TYR A 73 -1.27 8.99 -7.46
CA TYR A 73 -1.02 9.82 -6.30
C TYR A 73 0.37 9.53 -5.68
N PRO A 74 1.44 10.18 -6.18
CA PRO A 74 2.82 9.88 -5.80
C PRO A 74 3.14 10.04 -4.31
N SER A 75 2.36 10.81 -3.56
CA SER A 75 2.53 10.97 -2.11
C SER A 75 2.31 9.66 -1.32
N LEU A 76 1.76 8.62 -1.95
CA LEU A 76 1.65 7.28 -1.35
C LEU A 76 2.92 6.42 -1.52
N GLN A 77 3.94 6.91 -2.24
CA GLN A 77 5.19 6.17 -2.45
C GLN A 77 5.82 5.74 -1.12
N ASP A 78 5.90 6.64 -0.14
CA ASP A 78 6.47 6.35 1.18
C ASP A 78 5.72 5.19 1.87
N ALA A 79 4.39 5.14 1.75
CA ALA A 79 3.59 4.05 2.31
C ALA A 79 3.83 2.70 1.58
N LEU A 80 4.00 2.73 0.25
CA LEU A 80 4.32 1.54 -0.53
C LEU A 80 5.72 1.01 -0.20
N ASP A 81 6.69 1.91 -0.04
CA ASP A 81 8.05 1.57 0.32
C ASP A 81 8.10 1.00 1.74
N ALA A 82 7.38 1.60 2.69
CA ALA A 82 7.23 1.06 4.04
C ALA A 82 6.59 -0.33 4.02
N PHE A 83 5.59 -0.58 3.16
CA PHE A 83 5.02 -1.93 3.02
C PHE A 83 6.05 -2.95 2.55
N CYS A 84 6.81 -2.62 1.49
CA CYS A 84 7.79 -3.52 0.89
C CYS A 84 8.98 -3.81 1.82
N ASN A 85 9.39 -2.81 2.61
CA ASN A 85 10.60 -2.87 3.42
C ASN A 85 10.33 -3.23 4.88
N GLU A 86 9.24 -2.79 5.47
CA GLU A 86 9.02 -2.85 6.92
C GLU A 86 7.70 -3.55 7.29
N GLY A 87 6.77 -3.68 6.34
CA GLY A 87 5.55 -4.47 6.46
C GLY A 87 4.28 -3.65 6.62
N ALA A 88 3.17 -4.36 6.85
CA ALA A 88 1.83 -3.78 6.78
C ALA A 88 1.57 -2.66 7.81
N TYR A 89 2.11 -2.79 9.02
CA TYR A 89 1.92 -1.77 10.06
C TYR A 89 2.74 -0.49 9.79
N ALA A 90 3.93 -0.61 9.21
CA ALA A 90 4.71 0.55 8.79
C ALA A 90 3.99 1.33 7.67
N CYS A 91 3.44 0.62 6.70
CA CYS A 91 2.57 1.21 5.67
C CYS A 91 1.36 1.96 6.27
N LEU A 92 0.66 1.35 7.24
CA LEU A 92 -0.46 2.01 7.92
C LEU A 92 -0.03 3.29 8.66
N ALA A 93 1.15 3.31 9.28
CA ALA A 93 1.67 4.50 9.95
C ALA A 93 1.93 5.65 8.96
N GLU A 94 2.49 5.35 7.78
CA GLU A 94 2.70 6.34 6.72
C GLU A 94 1.38 6.88 6.15
N ILE A 95 0.37 6.01 5.99
CA ILE A 95 -0.97 6.44 5.57
C ILE A 95 -1.60 7.39 6.60
N ASP A 96 -1.48 7.09 7.89
CA ASP A 96 -2.00 7.96 8.96
C ASP A 96 -1.27 9.32 8.99
N SER A 97 0.06 9.31 8.83
CA SER A 97 0.88 10.53 8.70
C SER A 97 0.43 11.37 7.50
N LEU A 98 0.21 10.75 6.34
CA LEU A 98 -0.27 11.42 5.14
C LEU A 98 -1.68 12.01 5.33
N ARG A 99 -2.60 11.25 5.93
CA ARG A 99 -3.95 11.73 6.26
C ARG A 99 -3.92 12.95 7.17
N LYS A 100 -3.06 12.97 8.19
CA LYS A 100 -2.88 14.14 9.07
C LYS A 100 -2.42 15.36 8.27
N ARG A 101 -1.42 15.20 7.39
CA ARG A 101 -0.94 16.28 6.50
C ARG A 101 -2.03 16.81 5.58
N ILE A 102 -2.88 15.94 5.03
CA ILE A 102 -4.02 16.35 4.19
C ILE A 102 -5.08 17.08 5.02
N GLY A 103 -5.45 16.54 6.19
CA GLY A 103 -6.42 17.17 7.09
C GLY A 103 -5.96 18.56 7.56
N HIS A 104 -4.65 18.78 7.74
CA HIS A 104 -4.12 20.12 7.99
C HIS A 104 -4.35 21.10 6.83
N LYS A 105 -4.45 20.64 5.56
CA LYS A 105 -4.75 21.51 4.41
C LYS A 105 -6.23 21.92 4.32
N GLU A 106 -7.14 21.24 5.04
CA GLU A 106 -8.57 21.59 5.04
C GLU A 106 -8.86 22.90 5.81
N TYR A 107 -7.94 23.30 6.71
CA TYR A 107 -8.13 24.42 7.63
C TYR A 107 -7.34 25.69 7.26
N TRP A 108 -6.69 25.74 6.10
CA TRP A 108 -5.89 26.87 5.60
C TRP A 108 -6.24 27.19 4.15
#